data_AF-A0A452E126-F1
#
_entry.id   AF-A0A452E126-F1
#
_cell.length_a   1.000
_cell.length_b   1.000
_cell.length_c   1.000
_cell.angle_alpha   90.00
_cell.angle_beta   90.00
_cell.angle_gamma   90.00
#
_symmetry.space_group_name_H-M   'P 1'
#
loop_
_entity.id
_entity.type
_entity.pdbx_description
1 polymer ?
#
loop_
_entity_poly.entity_id
_entity_poly.type
_entity_poly.pdbx_seq_one_letter_code
_entity_poly.pdbx_strand_id
1 'polypeptide(L)'
;MAELQFPVSRVDRLLREGQFANRLSSATPVFLTGILEYLMANILDLAGKEACINHRVRISPEHVQRALINNENLRRLFQPSAFSQPAASPPAPKKK
;
A
#
# COMPACT_ATOMS: atom_id res chain seq x y z
N MET A 1 -0.85 -3.92 -22.30
CA MET A 1 -0.32 -2.66 -21.76
C MET A 1 -1.28 -2.25 -20.66
N ALA A 2 -0.81 -2.04 -19.44
CA ALA A 2 -1.66 -1.58 -18.35
C ALA A 2 -1.62 -0.05 -18.36
N GLU A 3 -2.78 0.60 -18.43
CA GLU A 3 -2.91 2.06 -18.31
C GLU A 3 -2.77 2.46 -16.84
N LEU A 4 -1.55 2.40 -16.32
CA LEU A 4 -1.21 2.82 -14.95
C LEU A 4 -0.53 4.19 -15.01
N GLN A 5 -1.00 5.12 -14.18
CA GLN A 5 -0.37 6.42 -13.96
C GLN A 5 0.95 6.29 -13.20
N PHE A 6 1.07 5.30 -12.33
CA PHE A 6 2.27 5.07 -11.54
C PHE A 6 3.37 4.40 -12.38
N PRO A 7 4.65 4.78 -12.18
CA PRO A 7 5.74 4.30 -13.00
C PRO A 7 6.12 2.84 -12.67
N VAL A 8 5.62 1.88 -13.45
CA VAL A 8 5.89 0.44 -13.29
C VAL A 8 7.40 0.14 -13.25
N SER A 9 8.20 0.77 -14.13
CA SER A 9 9.65 0.56 -14.18
C SER A 9 10.36 0.97 -12.88
N ARG A 10 9.84 2.00 -12.18
CA ARG A 10 10.39 2.42 -10.89
C ARG A 10 10.07 1.39 -9.80
N VAL A 11 8.85 0.86 -9.81
CA VAL A 11 8.45 -0.20 -8.87
C VAL A 11 9.29 -1.47 -9.09
N ASP A 12 9.52 -1.91 -10.34
CA ASP A 12 10.39 -3.05 -10.64
C ASP A 12 11.82 -2.84 -10.11
N ARG A 13 12.41 -1.67 -10.34
CA ARG A 13 13.75 -1.35 -9.83
C ARG A 13 13.80 -1.42 -8.30
N LEU A 14 12.84 -0.81 -7.61
CA LEU A 14 12.77 -0.83 -6.14
C LEU A 14 12.57 -2.24 -5.59
N LEU A 15 11.80 -3.10 -6.27
CA LEU A 15 11.63 -4.49 -5.87
C LEU A 15 12.91 -5.31 -6.01
N ARG A 16 13.72 -5.04 -7.04
CA ARG A 16 15.02 -5.70 -7.24
C ARG A 16 16.06 -5.23 -6.22
N GLU A 17 16.09 -3.92 -5.94
CA GLU A 17 16.99 -3.32 -4.93
C GLU A 17 16.67 -3.78 -3.52
N GLY A 18 15.38 -3.98 -3.20
CA GLY A 18 14.95 -4.48 -1.90
C GLY A 18 15.24 -5.97 -1.65
N GLN A 19 15.74 -6.71 -2.65
CA GLN A 19 16.10 -8.13 -2.55
C GLN A 19 15.01 -9.03 -1.93
N PHE A 20 13.73 -8.69 -2.14
CA PHE A 20 12.59 -9.42 -1.57
C PHE A 20 12.49 -10.88 -2.03
N ALA A 21 13.02 -11.19 -3.22
CA ALA A 21 13.10 -12.53 -3.77
C ALA A 21 14.28 -12.65 -4.75
N ASN A 22 14.81 -13.87 -4.92
CA ASN A 22 15.90 -14.14 -5.86
C ASN A 22 15.49 -13.95 -7.34
N ARG A 23 14.21 -14.17 -7.67
CA ARG A 23 13.62 -13.94 -9.00
C ARG A 23 12.22 -13.35 -8.85
N LEU A 24 11.92 -12.36 -9.68
CA LEU A 24 10.61 -11.72 -9.77
C LEU A 24 10.00 -12.01 -11.14
N SER A 25 8.71 -12.32 -11.18
CA SER A 25 7.96 -12.45 -12.43
C SER A 25 7.80 -11.08 -13.08
N SER A 26 7.75 -11.04 -14.41
CA SER A 26 7.51 -9.79 -15.17
C SER A 26 6.15 -9.17 -14.84
N ALA A 27 5.18 -9.96 -14.37
CA ALA A 27 3.87 -9.49 -13.95
C ALA A 27 3.87 -8.83 -12.55
N THR A 28 4.83 -9.17 -11.69
CA THR A 28 4.90 -8.69 -10.29
C THR A 28 4.92 -7.16 -10.17
N PRO A 29 5.80 -6.42 -10.87
CA PRO A 29 5.82 -4.96 -10.76
C PRO A 29 4.54 -4.32 -11.29
N VAL A 30 3.94 -4.87 -12.35
CA VAL A 30 2.67 -4.36 -12.90
C VAL A 30 1.54 -4.53 -11.87
N PHE A 31 1.44 -5.71 -11.28
CA PHE A 31 0.42 -6.03 -10.28
C PHE A 31 0.54 -5.14 -9.04
N LEU A 32 1.76 -5.02 -8.48
CA LEU A 32 1.98 -4.18 -7.30
C LEU A 32 1.71 -2.70 -7.61
N THR A 33 2.12 -2.22 -8.79
CA THR A 33 1.86 -0.84 -9.20
C THR A 33 0.35 -0.56 -9.27
N GLY A 34 -0.43 -1.48 -9.82
CA GLY A 34 -1.89 -1.37 -9.85
C GLY A 34 -2.52 -1.30 -8.45
N ILE A 35 -2.02 -2.10 -7.50
CA ILE A 35 -2.49 -2.04 -6.10
C ILE A 35 -2.16 -0.69 -5.48
N LEU A 36 -0.93 -0.20 -5.65
CA LEU A 36 -0.51 1.09 -5.10
C LEU A 36 -1.34 2.25 -5.67
N GLU A 37 -1.60 2.21 -6.98
CA GLU A 37 -2.42 3.22 -7.64
C GLU A 37 -3.86 3.20 -7.15
N TYR A 38 -4.46 2.01 -7.04
CA TYR A 38 -5.81 1.85 -6.49
C TYR A 38 -5.92 2.37 -5.05
N LEU A 39 -4.97 2.01 -4.19
CA LEU A 39 -4.95 2.46 -2.79
C LEU A 39 -4.81 3.98 -2.71
N MET A 40 -3.91 4.57 -3.50
CA MET A 40 -3.70 6.02 -3.55
C MET A 40 -4.93 6.75 -4.07
N ALA A 41 -5.56 6.26 -5.14
CA ALA A 41 -6.78 6.84 -5.68
C ALA A 41 -7.92 6.83 -4.65
N ASN A 42 -8.11 5.71 -3.94
CA ASN A 42 -9.14 5.59 -2.91
C ASN A 42 -8.87 6.53 -1.70
N ILE A 43 -7.63 6.63 -1.24
CA ILE A 43 -7.26 7.55 -0.15
C ILE A 43 -7.49 9.01 -0.58
N LEU A 44 -7.11 9.38 -1.81
CA LEU A 44 -7.28 10.74 -2.33
C LEU A 44 -8.76 11.10 -2.55
N ASP A 45 -9.59 10.18 -3.03
CA ASP A 45 -11.03 10.41 -3.19
C ASP A 45 -11.69 10.69 -1.83
N LEU A 46 -11.40 9.87 -0.82
CA LEU A 46 -11.93 10.05 0.53
C LEU A 46 -11.41 11.34 1.19
N ALA A 47 -10.11 11.63 1.06
CA ALA A 47 -9.53 12.87 1.58
C ALA A 47 -10.07 14.12 0.86
N GLY A 48 -10.36 14.02 -0.44
CA GLY A 48 -11.01 15.06 -1.22
C GLY A 48 -12.45 15.33 -0.75
N LYS A 49 -13.21 14.28 -0.43
CA LYS A 49 -14.54 14.39 0.18
C LYS A 49 -14.47 15.06 1.54
N GLU A 50 -13.55 14.66 2.41
CA GLU A 50 -13.32 15.32 3.72
C GLU A 50 -12.93 16.80 3.56
N ALA A 51 -12.11 17.14 2.56
CA ALA A 51 -11.75 18.53 2.27
C ALA A 51 -12.97 19.36 1.83
N CYS A 52 -13.81 18.79 0.94
CA CYS A 52 -15.03 19.41 0.45
C CYS A 52 -16.05 19.65 1.58
N ILE A 53 -16.22 18.65 2.47
CA ILE A 53 -17.06 18.75 3.67
C ILE A 53 -16.60 19.92 4.57
N ASN A 54 -15.30 20.14 4.69
CA ASN A 54 -14.74 21.24 5.48
C ASN A 54 -14.64 22.57 4.69
N HIS A 55 -15.29 22.67 3.53
CA HIS A 55 -15.26 23.84 2.64
C HIS A 55 -13.84 24.27 2.24
N ARG A 56 -12.93 23.31 2.09
CA ARG A 56 -11.54 23.54 1.64
C ARG A 56 -11.34 23.03 0.23
N VAL A 57 -10.67 23.83 -0.61
CA VAL A 57 -10.29 23.44 -1.98
C VAL A 57 -9.04 22.54 -2.00
N ARG A 58 -8.20 22.63 -0.97
CA ARG A 58 -6.94 21.88 -0.88
C ARG A 58 -7.03 20.77 0.16
N ILE A 59 -6.54 19.58 -0.21
CA ILE A 59 -6.36 18.46 0.73
C ILE A 59 -5.22 18.83 1.71
N SER A 60 -5.51 18.76 3.01
CA SER A 60 -4.54 18.92 4.10
C SER A 60 -4.29 17.57 4.79
N PRO A 61 -3.23 17.43 5.60
CA PRO A 61 -2.99 16.22 6.38
C PRO A 61 -4.17 15.80 7.26
N GLU A 62 -4.94 16.76 7.79
CA GLU A 62 -6.13 16.50 8.60
C GLU A 62 -7.24 15.77 7.83
N HIS A 63 -7.44 16.11 6.55
CA HIS A 63 -8.43 15.44 5.71
C HIS A 63 -8.04 13.99 5.42
N VAL A 64 -6.74 13.75 5.20
CA VAL A 64 -6.21 12.39 5.03
C VAL A 64 -6.41 11.59 6.31
N GLN A 65 -6.06 12.16 7.47
CA GLN A 65 -6.24 11.49 8.76
C GLN A 65 -7.71 11.13 9.01
N ARG A 66 -8.65 12.05 8.74
CA ARG A 66 -10.08 11.78 8.86
C ARG A 66 -10.54 10.67 7.92
N ALA A 67 -10.12 10.71 6.65
CA ALA A 67 -10.42 9.66 5.68
C ALA A 67 -9.94 8.28 6.14
N LEU A 68 -8.74 8.20 6.75
CA LEU A 68 -8.20 6.95 7.29
C LEU A 68 -8.97 6.44 8.51
N ILE A 69 -9.39 7.33 9.41
CA ILE A 69 -10.11 6.95 10.64
C ILE A 69 -11.57 6.56 10.34
N ASN A 70 -12.21 7.27 9.41
CA ASN A 70 -13.63 7.09 9.06
C ASN A 70 -13.85 5.87 8.16
N ASN A 71 -12.85 5.46 7.38
CA ASN A 71 -12.94 4.27 6.54
C ASN A 71 -12.45 3.02 7.29
N GLU A 72 -13.33 2.03 7.47
CA GLU A 72 -13.02 0.81 8.22
C GLU A 72 -11.84 0.02 7.63
N ASN A 73 -11.78 -0.10 6.30
CA ASN A 73 -10.73 -0.86 5.61
C ASN A 73 -9.37 -0.18 5.73
N LEU A 74 -9.32 1.14 5.51
CA LEU A 74 -8.09 1.92 5.68
C LEU A 74 -7.67 1.95 7.15
N ARG A 75 -8.63 2.12 8.08
CA ARG A 75 -8.34 2.05 9.52
C ARG A 75 -7.72 0.72 9.90
N ARG A 76 -8.23 -0.40 9.39
CA ARG A 76 -7.63 -1.73 9.59
C ARG A 76 -6.26 -1.84 8.94
N LEU A 77 -6.09 -1.37 7.70
CA LEU A 77 -4.84 -1.45 6.96
C LEU A 77 -3.70 -0.66 7.63
N PHE A 78 -4.01 0.49 8.22
CA PHE A 78 -3.04 1.38 8.86
C PHE A 78 -3.01 1.24 10.39
N GLN A 79 -3.72 0.25 10.97
CA GLN A 79 -3.62 -0.05 12.38
C GLN A 79 -2.23 -0.65 12.69
N PRO A 80 -1.54 -0.20 13.76
CA PRO A 80 -0.22 -0.71 14.12
C PRO A 80 -0.16 -2.23 14.30
N SER A 81 -1.26 -2.85 14.72
CA SER A 81 -1.38 -4.30 14.93
C SER A 81 -1.59 -5.10 13.64
N ALA A 82 -1.89 -4.47 12.51
CA ALA A 82 -2.16 -5.17 11.25
C ALA A 82 -0.92 -5.82 10.62
N PHE A 83 0.28 -5.41 11.05
CA PHE A 83 1.57 -5.91 10.53
C PHE A 83 2.36 -6.78 11.52
N SER A 84 1.80 -7.09 12.69
CA SER A 84 2.42 -8.06 13.60
C SER A 84 2.33 -9.47 12.99
N GLN A 85 3.34 -9.85 12.21
CA GLN A 85 3.55 -11.26 11.87
C GLN A 85 3.77 -12.05 13.17
N PRO A 86 3.18 -13.25 13.33
CA PRO A 86 3.71 -14.20 14.29
C PRO A 86 5.13 -14.53 13.82
N ALA A 87 6.13 -14.26 14.66
CA ALA A 87 7.51 -14.66 14.41
C ALA A 87 7.52 -16.13 13.98
N ALA A 88 8.01 -16.41 12.77
CA ALA A 88 8.13 -17.77 12.27
C ALA A 88 8.98 -18.56 13.28
N SER A 89 8.38 -19.59 13.89
CA SER A 89 9.10 -20.51 14.77
C SER A 89 10.23 -21.17 13.98
N PRO A 90 11.46 -21.23 14.53
CA PRO A 90 12.59 -21.79 13.81
C PRO A 90 12.35 -23.28 13.51
N PRO A 91 12.77 -23.77 12.32
CA PRO A 91 12.54 -25.16 11.94
C PRO A 91 13.28 -26.12 12.88
N ALA A 92 12.57 -27.15 13.35
CA ALA A 92 13.09 -28.16 14.25
C ALA A 92 14.33 -28.87 13.68
N PRO A 93 15.33 -29.23 14.52
CA PRO A 93 16.53 -29.91 14.05
C PRO A 93 16.18 -31.33 13.56
N LYS A 94 16.58 -31.66 12.33
CA LYS A 94 16.51 -33.01 11.79
C LYS A 94 17.48 -33.89 12.57
N LYS A 95 16.94 -34.84 13.36
CA LYS A 95 17.74 -35.91 13.96
C LYS A 95 18.27 -36.82 12.84
N LYS A 96 19.58 -37.04 12.83
CA LYS A 96 20.22 -38.15 12.11
C LYS A 96 19.94 -39.45 12.84
#